data_AF-A0A7W0GR38-F1
#
_entry.id   AF-A0A7W0GR38-F1
#
_cell.length_a   1.000
_cell.length_b   1.000
_cell.length_c   1.000
_cell.angle_alpha   90.00
_cell.angle_beta   90.00
_cell.angle_gamma   90.00
#
_symmetry.space_group_name_H-M   'P 1'
#
loop_
_entity.id
_entity.type
_entity.pdbx_description
1 polymer ?
#
loop_
_entity_poly.entity_id
_entity_poly.type
_entity_poly.pdbx_seq_one_letter_code
_entity_poly.pdbx_strand_id
1 'polypeptide(L)'
;STAASGTPVRFGEIDASYTDSFTTFSAQRLFTVISVFPNSCNILTINFFIPGAPTPATVSGFGVVFTDVDLTGNARIICFNAAGGLLGGGILAPAAAPGGLSFIGVSFNEGERISQCQNTSGTTGLAPGHFNGRNGADVVAMDDFIYGEPQPIQTLAIFDGDGVSDK
;
A
#
# COMPACT_ATOMS: atom_id res chain seq x y z
N SER A 1 -16.54 -2.95 -12.39
CA SER A 1 -17.23 -4.01 -13.16
C SER A 1 -18.63 -4.17 -12.59
N THR A 2 -19.67 -4.32 -13.42
CA THR A 2 -21.04 -4.67 -12.95
C THR A 2 -21.15 -6.14 -12.51
N ALA A 3 -20.16 -6.97 -12.86
CA ALA A 3 -20.20 -8.42 -12.69
C ALA A 3 -20.24 -8.89 -11.23
N ALA A 4 -19.80 -8.06 -10.27
CA ALA A 4 -19.75 -8.46 -8.86
C ALA A 4 -21.06 -8.19 -8.08
N SER A 5 -21.91 -7.27 -8.55
CA SER A 5 -23.10 -6.83 -7.79
C SER A 5 -24.40 -6.83 -8.59
N GLY A 6 -24.38 -6.92 -9.93
CA GLY A 6 -25.58 -6.75 -10.76
C GLY A 6 -26.09 -5.31 -10.83
N THR A 7 -25.45 -4.39 -10.10
CA THR A 7 -25.76 -2.95 -10.07
C THR A 7 -25.00 -2.23 -11.18
N PRO A 8 -25.66 -1.34 -11.95
CA PRO A 8 -24.98 -0.38 -12.82
C PRO A 8 -23.82 0.34 -12.12
N VAL A 9 -22.74 0.63 -12.84
CA VAL A 9 -21.63 1.43 -12.29
C VAL A 9 -22.06 2.88 -12.11
N ARG A 10 -21.30 3.65 -11.32
CA ARG A 10 -21.44 5.12 -11.24
C ARG A 10 -22.85 5.56 -10.84
N PHE A 11 -23.48 4.81 -9.94
CA PHE A 11 -24.82 5.09 -9.42
C PHE A 11 -25.94 5.05 -10.50
N GLY A 12 -25.73 4.31 -11.59
CA GLY A 12 -26.73 4.17 -12.66
C GLY A 12 -28.05 3.53 -12.22
N GLU A 13 -28.04 2.83 -11.08
CA GLU A 13 -29.24 2.33 -10.40
C GLU A 13 -30.10 3.43 -9.78
N ILE A 14 -29.49 4.57 -9.45
CA ILE A 14 -30.20 5.75 -8.94
C ILE A 14 -30.73 6.57 -10.12
N ASP A 15 -29.89 6.83 -11.12
CA ASP A 15 -30.29 7.51 -12.37
C ASP A 15 -29.37 7.08 -13.52
N ALA A 16 -29.94 6.65 -14.64
CA ALA A 16 -29.19 6.16 -15.79
C ALA A 16 -28.24 7.22 -16.40
N SER A 17 -28.53 8.52 -16.24
CA SER A 17 -27.68 9.60 -16.76
C SER A 17 -26.34 9.74 -16.03
N TYR A 18 -26.20 9.14 -14.83
CA TYR A 18 -24.97 9.21 -14.05
C TYR A 18 -23.83 8.38 -14.63
N THR A 19 -24.12 7.36 -15.45
CA THR A 19 -23.08 6.56 -16.11
C THR A 19 -22.21 7.40 -17.05
N ASP A 20 -22.79 8.45 -17.63
CA ASP A 20 -22.13 9.38 -18.55
C ASP A 20 -21.56 10.61 -17.82
N SER A 21 -22.20 11.03 -16.73
CA SER A 21 -21.85 12.24 -15.98
C SER A 21 -20.68 12.04 -15.01
N PHE A 22 -20.60 10.86 -14.37
CA PHE A 22 -19.51 10.56 -13.44
C PHE A 22 -18.40 9.80 -14.13
N THR A 23 -17.16 10.05 -13.72
CA THR A 23 -16.01 9.24 -14.13
C THR A 23 -15.17 8.89 -12.92
N THR A 24 -14.48 7.75 -12.98
CA THR A 24 -13.46 7.41 -12.01
C THR A 24 -12.12 7.92 -12.51
N PHE A 25 -11.24 8.34 -11.59
CA PHE A 25 -9.88 8.75 -11.93
C PHE A 25 -9.10 7.57 -12.54
N SER A 26 -9.24 6.38 -11.96
CA SER A 26 -8.84 5.11 -12.57
C SER A 26 -9.94 4.07 -12.38
N ALA A 27 -10.11 3.18 -13.36
CA ALA A 27 -10.80 1.91 -13.10
C ALA A 27 -9.95 1.05 -12.14
N GLN A 28 -10.53 -0.03 -11.59
CA GLN A 28 -9.80 -1.01 -10.76
C GLN A 28 -8.48 -1.41 -11.44
N ARG A 29 -7.36 -1.05 -10.82
CA ARG A 29 -6.01 -1.40 -11.28
C ARG A 29 -5.27 -1.98 -10.09
N LEU A 30 -4.84 -3.23 -10.23
CA LEU A 30 -3.94 -3.85 -9.28
C LEU A 30 -2.51 -3.38 -9.53
N PHE A 31 -1.75 -3.26 -8.45
CA PHE A 31 -0.33 -2.98 -8.42
C PHE A 31 0.44 -4.24 -8.06
N THR A 32 1.61 -4.41 -8.66
CA THR A 32 2.55 -5.46 -8.27
C THR A 32 3.97 -5.06 -8.61
N VAL A 33 4.92 -5.75 -7.98
CA VAL A 33 6.31 -5.76 -8.41
C VAL A 33 6.45 -6.88 -9.43
N ILE A 34 6.80 -6.51 -10.66
CA ILE A 34 7.07 -7.51 -11.71
C ILE A 34 8.42 -8.14 -11.40
N SER A 35 8.38 -9.43 -11.09
CA SER A 35 9.57 -10.25 -10.93
C SER A 35 10.17 -10.56 -12.31
N VAL A 36 11.47 -10.38 -12.47
CA VAL A 36 12.19 -10.69 -13.72
C VAL A 36 13.14 -11.86 -13.52
N PHE A 37 12.87 -12.97 -14.22
CA PHE A 37 13.70 -14.17 -14.18
C PHE A 37 15.18 -13.86 -14.48
N PRO A 38 16.16 -14.42 -13.74
CA PRO A 38 16.03 -15.45 -12.70
C PRO A 38 15.76 -14.92 -11.29
N ASN A 39 15.64 -13.61 -11.10
CA ASN A 39 15.49 -12.99 -9.79
C ASN A 39 14.00 -12.80 -9.44
N SER A 40 13.53 -13.50 -8.40
CA SER A 40 12.19 -13.24 -7.86
C SER A 40 12.22 -12.08 -6.89
N CYS A 41 11.43 -11.04 -7.17
CA CYS A 41 11.18 -9.95 -6.24
C CYS A 41 9.67 -9.76 -6.07
N ASN A 42 9.25 -9.65 -4.82
CA ASN A 42 7.86 -9.43 -4.44
C ASN A 42 7.73 -8.37 -3.34
N ILE A 43 8.77 -7.53 -3.18
CA ILE A 43 8.85 -6.50 -2.17
C ILE A 43 8.71 -5.13 -2.85
N LEU A 44 7.65 -4.40 -2.53
CA LEU A 44 7.45 -3.01 -2.93
C LEU A 44 7.88 -2.08 -1.80
N THR A 45 8.83 -1.19 -2.07
CA THR A 45 9.24 -0.14 -1.13
C THR A 45 8.48 1.15 -1.42
N ILE A 46 7.85 1.71 -0.41
CA ILE A 46 7.05 2.94 -0.47
C ILE A 46 7.74 4.01 0.37
N ASN A 47 8.00 5.16 -0.25
CA ASN A 47 8.53 6.35 0.42
C ASN A 47 7.51 7.48 0.31
N PHE A 48 7.44 8.34 1.32
CA PHE A 48 6.48 9.44 1.37
C PHE A 48 7.13 10.79 1.07
N PHE A 49 6.40 11.65 0.37
CA PHE A 49 6.83 12.99 -0.01
C PHE A 49 5.70 13.99 0.17
N ILE A 50 6.06 15.26 0.33
CA ILE A 50 5.08 16.35 0.34
C ILE A 50 4.38 16.43 -1.02
N PRO A 51 3.04 16.50 -1.06
CA PRO A 51 2.32 16.65 -2.32
C PRO A 51 2.83 17.83 -3.15
N GLY A 52 3.23 17.57 -4.39
CA GLY A 52 3.76 18.59 -5.30
C GLY A 52 5.23 18.99 -5.08
N ALA A 53 5.95 18.34 -4.16
CA ALA A 53 7.37 18.61 -3.92
C ALA A 53 8.18 17.31 -3.72
N PRO A 54 9.47 17.27 -4.09
CA PRO A 54 10.34 16.11 -3.85
C PRO A 54 10.83 16.03 -2.39
N THR A 55 10.27 16.81 -1.47
CA THR A 55 10.66 16.86 -0.06
C THR A 55 10.22 15.58 0.65
N PRO A 56 11.15 14.79 1.24
CA PRO A 56 10.79 13.61 2.01
C PRO A 56 9.86 13.95 3.17
N ALA A 57 8.90 13.08 3.41
CA ALA A 57 7.86 13.27 4.41
C ALA A 57 7.68 12.00 5.24
N THR A 58 6.90 12.13 6.30
CA THR A 58 6.39 11.01 7.08
C THR A 58 4.88 11.03 7.15
N VAL A 59 4.27 9.88 7.47
CA VAL A 59 2.82 9.72 7.67
C VAL A 59 2.54 9.13 9.07
N SER A 60 1.36 9.39 9.64
CA SER A 60 0.94 8.81 10.93
C SER A 60 0.47 7.36 10.81
N GLY A 61 0.10 6.94 9.61
CA GLY A 61 -0.43 5.62 9.37
C GLY A 61 -0.34 5.24 7.90
N PHE A 62 -0.35 3.94 7.65
CA PHE A 62 -0.25 3.34 6.34
C PHE A 62 -1.10 2.07 6.31
N GLY A 63 -1.78 1.82 5.20
CA GLY A 63 -2.54 0.62 4.95
C GLY A 63 -2.49 0.22 3.49
N VAL A 64 -2.69 -1.07 3.25
CA VAL A 64 -2.67 -1.67 1.92
C VAL A 64 -3.73 -2.75 1.84
N VAL A 65 -4.38 -2.82 0.68
CA VAL A 65 -5.25 -3.92 0.30
C VAL A 65 -4.44 -4.89 -0.56
N PHE A 66 -4.30 -6.13 -0.10
CA PHE A 66 -3.79 -7.26 -0.86
C PHE A 66 -4.94 -8.05 -1.48
N THR A 67 -4.68 -8.72 -2.60
CA THR A 67 -5.61 -9.66 -3.24
C THR A 67 -4.98 -11.04 -3.35
N ASP A 68 -5.80 -12.07 -3.16
CA ASP A 68 -5.43 -13.49 -3.29
C ASP A 68 -4.37 -13.95 -2.27
N VAL A 69 -4.49 -13.52 -1.01
CA VAL A 69 -3.60 -14.01 0.06
C VAL A 69 -4.09 -15.40 0.50
N ASP A 70 -3.42 -16.46 0.05
CA ASP A 70 -3.84 -17.84 0.32
C ASP A 70 -3.60 -18.26 1.78
N LEU A 71 -2.48 -17.83 2.38
CA LEU A 71 -2.12 -18.18 3.76
C LEU A 71 -1.66 -16.95 4.57
N THR A 72 -2.05 -16.93 5.85
CA THR A 72 -1.63 -15.91 6.80
C THR A 72 -0.10 -15.88 6.89
N GLY A 73 0.48 -14.70 6.71
CA GLY A 73 1.92 -14.47 6.79
C GLY A 73 2.66 -14.45 5.45
N ASN A 74 2.00 -14.86 4.35
CA ASN A 74 2.59 -14.79 3.02
C ASN A 74 2.66 -13.35 2.49
N ALA A 75 1.68 -12.51 2.84
CA ALA A 75 1.75 -11.07 2.60
C ALA A 75 1.93 -10.31 3.93
N ARG A 76 2.70 -9.21 3.90
CA ARG A 76 2.98 -8.40 5.08
C ARG A 76 3.44 -6.98 4.74
N ILE A 77 3.35 -6.10 5.73
CA ILE A 77 3.99 -4.79 5.71
C ILE A 77 5.04 -4.67 6.83
N ILE A 78 6.14 -3.98 6.55
CA ILE A 78 7.14 -3.56 7.53
C ILE A 78 7.34 -2.07 7.36
N CYS A 79 7.21 -1.28 8.44
CA CYS A 79 7.30 0.17 8.37
C CYS A 79 8.45 0.69 9.24
N PHE A 80 9.06 1.79 8.79
CA PHE A 80 10.29 2.35 9.32
C PHE A 80 10.12 3.84 9.62
N ASN A 81 10.75 4.31 10.69
CA ASN A 81 10.88 5.73 11.00
C ASN A 81 11.94 6.41 10.11
N ALA A 82 12.07 7.72 10.20
CA ALA A 82 13.02 8.50 9.38
C ALA A 82 14.50 8.15 9.63
N ALA A 83 14.83 7.56 10.77
CA ALA A 83 16.18 7.08 11.09
C ALA A 83 16.44 5.63 10.60
N GLY A 84 15.49 5.01 9.89
CA GLY A 84 15.57 3.62 9.44
C GLY A 84 15.26 2.59 10.53
N GLY A 85 14.80 3.02 11.69
CA GLY A 85 14.35 2.14 12.78
C GLY A 85 12.97 1.56 12.49
N LEU A 86 12.79 0.27 12.79
CA LEU A 86 11.50 -0.42 12.67
C LEU A 86 10.46 0.21 13.62
N LEU A 87 9.25 0.47 13.11
CA LEU A 87 8.10 0.94 13.88
C LEU A 87 7.19 -0.21 14.34
N GLY A 88 7.75 -1.42 14.47
CA GLY A 88 7.04 -2.64 14.82
C GLY A 88 7.58 -3.86 14.06
N GLY A 89 7.15 -5.06 14.48
CA GLY A 89 7.41 -6.31 13.74
C GLY A 89 6.45 -6.46 12.57
N GLY A 90 6.91 -7.08 11.46
CA GLY A 90 6.14 -7.17 10.21
C GLY A 90 4.71 -7.67 10.40
N ILE A 91 3.75 -6.86 9.99
CA ILE A 91 2.32 -7.10 10.23
C ILE A 91 1.79 -7.93 9.08
N LEU A 92 1.17 -9.05 9.43
CA LEU A 92 0.79 -10.09 8.49
C LEU A 92 -0.62 -9.86 7.96
N ALA A 93 -0.80 -10.04 6.66
CA ALA A 93 -2.12 -10.04 6.07
C ALA A 93 -2.88 -11.28 6.55
N PRO A 94 -4.18 -11.15 6.89
CA PRO A 94 -5.01 -12.33 7.06
C PRO A 94 -5.12 -13.08 5.73
N ALA A 95 -5.25 -14.40 5.77
CA ALA A 95 -5.66 -15.16 4.59
C ALA A 95 -7.07 -14.74 4.14
N ALA A 96 -7.30 -14.78 2.83
CA ALA A 96 -8.61 -14.61 2.22
C ALA A 96 -9.02 -15.89 1.49
N ALA A 97 -10.30 -16.01 1.16
CA ALA A 97 -10.73 -17.02 0.18
C ALA A 97 -10.05 -16.74 -1.18
N PRO A 98 -9.91 -17.73 -2.08
CA PRO A 98 -9.31 -17.52 -3.40
C PRO A 98 -9.96 -16.36 -4.16
N GLY A 99 -9.13 -15.44 -4.66
CA GLY A 99 -9.56 -14.18 -5.29
C GLY A 99 -10.16 -13.14 -4.35
N GLY A 100 -10.10 -13.36 -3.03
CA GLY A 100 -10.56 -12.44 -2.00
C GLY A 100 -9.55 -11.34 -1.67
N LEU A 101 -9.98 -10.40 -0.84
CA LEU A 101 -9.19 -9.24 -0.42
C LEU A 101 -8.76 -9.37 1.04
N SER A 102 -7.55 -8.91 1.34
CA SER A 102 -6.98 -8.83 2.69
C SER A 102 -6.47 -7.42 2.95
N PHE A 103 -6.90 -6.81 4.05
CA PHE A 103 -6.46 -5.46 4.43
C PHE A 103 -5.53 -5.51 5.64
N ILE A 104 -4.47 -4.70 5.60
CA ILE A 104 -3.65 -4.36 6.76
C ILE A 104 -3.58 -2.85 6.87
N GLY A 105 -3.70 -2.33 8.09
CA GLY A 105 -3.41 -0.93 8.41
C GLY A 105 -2.64 -0.80 9.72
N VAL A 106 -1.77 0.21 9.77
CA VAL A 106 -1.11 0.70 10.98
C VAL A 106 -1.39 2.18 11.17
N SER A 107 -1.50 2.58 12.42
CA SER A 107 -1.58 3.97 12.84
C SER A 107 -0.81 4.16 14.13
N PHE A 108 -0.05 5.24 14.20
CA PHE A 108 0.71 5.67 15.37
C PHE A 108 0.10 6.96 15.90
N ASN A 109 -0.20 6.99 17.20
CA ASN A 109 -0.87 8.09 17.89
C ASN A 109 -0.03 8.69 19.02
N GLU A 110 1.17 8.16 19.29
CA GLU A 110 2.07 8.62 20.37
C GLU A 110 3.28 9.41 19.85
N GLY A 111 3.26 9.83 18.58
CA GLY A 111 4.27 10.68 17.97
C GLY A 111 5.21 9.96 17.01
N GLU A 112 5.13 8.62 16.90
CA GLU A 112 5.86 7.89 15.88
C GLU A 112 5.35 8.23 14.48
N ARG A 113 6.28 8.21 13.52
CA ARG A 113 6.02 8.65 12.15
C ARG A 113 6.71 7.73 11.17
N ILE A 114 5.94 7.23 10.20
CA ILE A 114 6.41 6.32 9.16
C ILE A 114 7.05 7.12 8.04
N SER A 115 8.32 6.85 7.72
CA SER A 115 9.01 7.43 6.55
C SER A 115 9.03 6.49 5.33
N GLN A 116 8.95 5.18 5.60
CA GLN A 116 9.00 4.14 4.59
C GLN A 116 8.20 2.93 5.04
N CYS A 117 7.55 2.25 4.11
CA CYS A 117 7.06 0.88 4.31
C CYS A 117 7.56 -0.04 3.19
N GLN A 118 7.73 -1.31 3.53
CA GLN A 118 8.04 -2.40 2.61
C GLN A 118 6.89 -3.40 2.64
N ASN A 119 6.27 -3.59 1.49
CA ASN A 119 5.16 -4.52 1.32
C ASN A 119 5.69 -5.78 0.64
N THR A 120 5.66 -6.92 1.35
CA THR A 120 5.90 -8.24 0.75
C THR A 120 4.59 -8.81 0.27
N SER A 121 4.53 -9.18 -1.01
CA SER A 121 3.34 -9.77 -1.63
C SER A 121 3.56 -11.26 -1.89
N GLY A 122 2.93 -12.12 -1.09
CA GLY A 122 3.00 -13.57 -1.27
C GLY A 122 4.38 -14.16 -1.00
N THR A 123 4.57 -15.42 -1.39
CA THR A 123 5.88 -16.10 -1.30
C THR A 123 6.67 -16.00 -2.60
N THR A 124 6.01 -15.63 -3.70
CA THR A 124 6.60 -15.56 -5.05
C THR A 124 6.06 -14.33 -5.79
N GLY A 125 6.95 -13.58 -6.46
CA GLY A 125 6.54 -12.38 -7.21
C GLY A 125 5.76 -12.73 -8.48
N LEU A 126 4.91 -11.82 -8.95
CA LEU A 126 4.22 -11.98 -10.23
C LEU A 126 5.22 -11.99 -11.39
N ALA A 127 5.24 -13.09 -12.15
CA ALA A 127 6.04 -13.24 -13.37
C ALA A 127 5.46 -14.34 -14.28
N PRO A 128 5.81 -14.37 -15.58
CA PRO A 128 5.46 -15.49 -16.45
C PRO A 128 5.94 -16.84 -15.87
N GLY A 129 5.04 -17.81 -15.77
CA GLY A 129 5.33 -19.15 -15.25
C GLY A 129 5.28 -19.30 -13.72
N HIS A 130 5.05 -18.21 -13.00
CA HIS A 130 4.78 -18.22 -11.56
C HIS A 130 3.27 -18.40 -11.34
N PHE A 131 2.85 -19.65 -11.16
CA PHE A 131 1.44 -20.00 -10.98
C PHE A 131 1.08 -20.03 -9.49
N ASN A 132 -0.02 -19.37 -9.12
CA ASN A 132 -0.52 -19.44 -7.76
C ASN A 132 -0.86 -20.90 -7.37
N GLY A 133 -0.54 -21.30 -6.14
CA GLY A 133 -0.69 -22.65 -5.60
C GLY A 133 0.31 -23.70 -6.10
N ARG A 134 1.08 -23.43 -7.17
CA ARG A 134 2.05 -24.41 -7.69
C ARG A 134 3.22 -24.57 -6.73
N ASN A 135 3.45 -25.79 -6.25
CA ASN A 135 4.47 -26.09 -5.24
C ASN A 135 4.33 -25.27 -3.95
N GLY A 136 3.12 -24.82 -3.62
CA GLY A 136 2.87 -23.96 -2.45
C GLY A 136 3.30 -22.50 -2.64
N ALA A 137 3.56 -22.06 -3.88
CA ALA A 137 3.75 -20.65 -4.18
C ALA A 137 2.45 -19.88 -3.96
N ASP A 138 2.56 -18.70 -3.37
CA ASP A 138 1.46 -17.74 -3.17
C ASP A 138 1.81 -16.47 -3.93
N VAL A 139 0.95 -16.08 -4.86
CA VAL A 139 1.15 -14.97 -5.78
C VAL A 139 0.12 -13.88 -5.48
N VAL A 140 0.56 -12.84 -4.77
CA VAL A 140 -0.30 -11.77 -4.27
C VAL A 140 -0.06 -10.48 -5.06
N ALA A 141 -1.14 -9.75 -5.34
CA ALA A 141 -1.07 -8.38 -5.83
C ALA A 141 -1.64 -7.39 -4.79
N MET A 142 -1.47 -6.10 -5.03
CA MET A 142 -2.00 -5.02 -4.19
C MET A 142 -3.04 -4.22 -4.99
N ASP A 143 -4.00 -3.60 -4.31
CA ASP A 143 -5.00 -2.72 -4.93
C ASP A 143 -4.82 -1.30 -4.39
N ASP A 144 -5.51 -0.95 -3.31
CA ASP A 144 -5.44 0.39 -2.75
C ASP A 144 -4.35 0.54 -1.67
N PHE A 145 -3.74 1.73 -1.67
CA PHE A 145 -2.86 2.20 -0.61
C PHE A 145 -3.53 3.37 0.12
N ILE A 146 -3.61 3.30 1.44
CA ILE A 146 -4.18 4.36 2.29
C ILE A 146 -3.08 4.86 3.20
N TYR A 147 -2.91 6.18 3.31
CA TYR A 147 -1.92 6.75 4.20
C TYR A 147 -2.41 8.08 4.76
N GLY A 148 -1.96 8.39 5.99
CA GLY A 148 -2.19 9.70 6.59
C GLY A 148 -1.50 10.81 5.82
N GLU A 149 -1.90 12.05 6.03
CA GLU A 149 -1.30 13.19 5.34
C GLU A 149 0.23 13.25 5.52
N PRO A 150 1.01 13.31 4.42
CA PRO A 150 2.46 13.47 4.50
C PRO A 150 2.82 14.80 5.14
N GLN A 151 3.59 14.74 6.22
CA GLN A 151 4.14 15.90 6.91
C GLN A 151 5.67 15.91 6.75
N PRO A 152 6.32 17.08 6.65
CA PRO A 152 7.76 17.15 6.53
C PRO A 152 8.44 16.39 7.65
N ILE A 153 9.58 15.76 7.36
CA ILE A 153 10.40 15.16 8.42
C ILE A 153 10.83 16.30 9.35
N GLN A 154 10.39 16.26 10.61
CA GLN A 154 10.88 17.18 11.62
C GLN A 154 12.34 16.78 11.95
N THR A 155 13.28 17.40 11.25
CA THR A 155 14.63 17.55 11.80
C THR A 155 14.51 18.42 13.04
N LEU A 156 15.17 18.04 14.13
CA LEU A 156 15.33 18.88 15.31
C LEU A 156 16.07 20.16 14.90
N ALA A 157 15.32 21.14 14.38
CA ALA A 157 15.72 22.52 14.47
C ALA A 157 15.68 22.86 15.95
N ILE A 158 16.72 23.52 16.44
CA ILE A 158 16.69 24.19 17.73
C ILE A 158 15.65 25.30 17.54
N PHE A 159 14.38 25.00 17.83
CA PHE A 159 13.27 25.91 17.53
C PHE A 159 13.34 27.11 18.48
N ASP A 160 14.02 28.18 18.09
CA ASP A 160 13.77 29.52 18.64
C ASP A 160 12.56 30.22 17.97
N GLY A 161 12.03 29.61 16.90
CA GLY A 161 10.78 30.00 16.25
C GLY A 161 10.95 30.88 15.02
N ASP A 162 12.16 31.07 14.48
CA ASP A 162 12.39 31.94 13.31
C ASP A 162 12.43 31.23 11.94
N GLY A 163 12.48 29.89 11.93
CA GLY A 163 12.48 29.10 10.69
C GLY A 163 13.82 29.11 9.93
N VAL A 164 14.92 29.47 10.57
CA VAL A 164 16.28 29.44 10.00
C VAL A 164 17.15 28.48 10.82
N SER A 165 18.08 27.76 10.16
CA SER A 165 19.10 26.98 10.88
C SER A 165 20.14 27.95 11.42
N ASP A 166 20.32 27.99 12.74
CA ASP A 166 21.54 28.54 13.33
C ASP A 166 22.73 27.61 13.03
N LYS A 167 23.92 28.20 12.93
CA LYS A 167 25.18 27.53 12.56
C LYS A 167 26.02 27.21 13.78
#